data_AF-A0AB40CKV2-F1
#
_entry.id   AF-A0AB40CKV2-F1
#
_cell.length_a   1.000
_cell.length_b   1.000
_cell.length_c   1.000
_cell.angle_alpha   90.00
_cell.angle_beta   90.00
_cell.angle_gamma   90.00
#
_symmetry.space_group_name_H-M   'P 1'
#
loop_
_entity.id
_entity.type
_entity.pdbx_description
1 polymer ?
#
loop_
_entity_poly.entity_id
_entity_poly.type
_entity_poly.pdbx_seq_one_letter_code
_entity_poly.pdbx_strand_id
1 'polypeptide(L)'
;MVTGAIVGAAVGGWTNDRFGRRFSILVADFLFFVGAVIMAAAPSPTLLIVGRVFVGLGVGMASMTSPLYISEASPAKVRGALVSTNGFLITGGQFLSSLINLAFTNVHGTWRWMLGIAALPALLQFILMLLLPESPRWLYRKRREAEAEAIMRKIYPAQEADKEIQALKDSIEAEIKEEGSSEKINITKLLKTKTVRRGLIAGVGLQIFQQFVGINTVMYYSPTIVQLAGFASNQTAVALSLVTSGLNAMGTIVSIYFIDRTGRKKLLIISLCGVILSLGVLSGVFHETTSHSPNVSKQETSHFSSYTCPDFSLATTNWDCMKCLKASSPDCGFCASGTNKLFPGACLISNNTVKDLCHSEGRLWYTRGCPSRYGWLALIGLALYIIFFSPGMGTAPWIVNSEIYPLRFRGVCGGIAATANWISNLIVAQSFLSLTQSIGTSWTFFIFGVISVVALFFVLVFVPETKGLPIEEVEKMLEQRDVHFAFWKKQAGESEKKANTNV
;
A
#
# COMPACT_ATOMS: atom_id res chain seq x y z
N MET A 1 -5.92 -2.04 -14.92
CA MET A 1 -6.02 -1.15 -13.74
C MET A 1 -4.67 -0.55 -13.38
N VAL A 2 -3.68 -1.32 -12.93
CA VAL A 2 -2.37 -0.79 -12.51
C VAL A 2 -1.69 0.04 -13.61
N THR A 3 -1.71 -0.41 -14.87
CA THR A 3 -1.21 0.38 -16.02
C THR A 3 -1.94 1.72 -16.17
N GLY A 4 -3.25 1.75 -15.95
CA GLY A 4 -4.03 2.98 -15.93
C GLY A 4 -3.60 3.89 -14.77
N ALA A 5 -3.29 3.34 -13.60
CA ALA A 5 -2.80 4.12 -12.47
C ALA A 5 -1.40 4.71 -12.69
N ILE A 6 -0.51 4.01 -13.38
CA ILE A 6 0.81 4.53 -13.80
C ILE A 6 0.63 5.77 -14.69
N VAL A 7 -0.21 5.67 -15.72
CA VAL A 7 -0.49 6.80 -16.63
C VAL A 7 -1.22 7.92 -15.88
N GLY A 8 -2.21 7.58 -15.05
CA GLY A 8 -2.97 8.52 -14.24
C GLY A 8 -2.10 9.30 -13.26
N ALA A 9 -1.15 8.66 -12.61
CA ALA A 9 -0.21 9.33 -11.69
C ALA A 9 0.72 10.32 -12.42
N ALA A 10 1.22 9.93 -13.60
CA ALA A 10 2.07 10.79 -14.43
C ALA A 10 1.31 12.02 -14.94
N VAL A 11 0.10 11.82 -15.48
CA VAL A 11 -0.76 12.91 -15.96
C VAL A 11 -1.25 13.78 -14.80
N GLY A 12 -1.65 13.18 -13.68
CA GLY A 12 -2.11 13.89 -12.48
C GLY A 12 -1.07 14.86 -11.92
N GLY A 13 0.21 14.52 -11.98
CA GLY A 13 1.30 15.43 -11.61
C GLY A 13 1.34 16.71 -12.41
N TRP A 14 1.19 16.61 -13.73
CA TRP A 14 1.14 17.78 -14.61
C TRP A 14 -0.16 18.58 -14.44
N THR A 15 -1.30 17.90 -14.33
CA THR A 15 -2.61 18.54 -14.16
C THR A 15 -2.67 19.34 -12.87
N ASN A 16 -2.10 18.82 -11.77
CA ASN A 16 -2.07 19.50 -10.48
C ASN A 16 -1.35 20.84 -10.49
N ASP A 17 -0.21 20.91 -11.18
CA ASP A 17 0.56 22.16 -11.25
C ASP A 17 -0.07 23.16 -12.22
N ARG A 18 -0.70 22.69 -13.30
CA ARG A 18 -1.29 23.57 -14.31
C ARG A 18 -2.67 24.10 -13.92
N PHE A 19 -3.58 23.23 -13.51
CA PHE A 19 -5.01 23.51 -13.31
C PHE A 19 -5.45 23.56 -11.84
N GLY A 20 -4.60 23.14 -10.91
CA GLY A 20 -4.92 23.11 -9.48
C GLY A 20 -5.26 21.71 -8.99
N ARG A 21 -5.38 21.58 -7.66
CA ARG A 21 -5.56 20.29 -6.98
C ARG A 21 -7.03 19.90 -7.00
N ARG A 22 -7.93 20.85 -6.79
CA ARG A 22 -9.38 20.64 -6.85
C ARG A 22 -9.82 20.11 -8.21
N PHE A 23 -9.35 20.74 -9.30
CA PHE A 23 -9.67 20.30 -10.65
C PHE A 23 -9.21 18.85 -10.91
N SER A 24 -8.00 18.51 -10.50
CA SER A 24 -7.45 17.17 -10.70
C SER A 24 -8.21 16.09 -9.91
N ILE A 25 -8.69 16.39 -8.70
CA ILE A 25 -9.55 15.49 -7.92
C ILE A 25 -10.90 15.28 -8.62
N LEU A 26 -11.53 16.36 -9.09
CA LEU A 26 -12.82 16.26 -9.81
C LEU A 26 -12.72 15.40 -11.08
N VAL A 27 -11.63 15.56 -11.85
CA VAL A 27 -11.37 14.73 -13.03
C VAL A 27 -11.14 13.28 -12.63
N ALA A 28 -10.37 13.03 -11.56
CA ALA A 28 -10.12 11.68 -11.05
C ALA A 28 -11.42 10.98 -10.61
N ASP A 29 -12.29 11.68 -9.89
CA ASP A 29 -13.58 11.17 -9.42
C ASP A 29 -14.53 10.87 -10.59
N PHE A 30 -14.56 11.75 -11.60
CA PHE A 30 -15.33 11.52 -12.82
C PHE A 30 -14.85 10.27 -13.57
N LEU A 31 -13.54 10.11 -13.77
CA LEU A 31 -12.95 8.94 -14.42
C LEU A 31 -13.23 7.66 -13.63
N PHE A 32 -13.15 7.73 -12.30
CA PHE A 32 -13.44 6.60 -11.42
C PHE A 32 -14.93 6.20 -11.51
N PHE A 33 -15.84 7.17 -11.44
CA PHE A 33 -17.28 6.94 -11.54
C PHE A 33 -17.65 6.30 -12.89
N VAL A 34 -17.18 6.87 -14.00
CA VAL A 34 -17.41 6.32 -15.35
C VAL A 34 -16.84 4.91 -15.46
N GLY A 35 -15.62 4.68 -14.97
CA GLY A 35 -15.01 3.36 -14.97
C GLY A 35 -15.80 2.32 -14.16
N ALA A 36 -16.31 2.69 -12.98
CA ALA A 36 -17.13 1.82 -12.14
C ALA A 36 -18.46 1.46 -12.80
N VAL A 37 -19.14 2.42 -13.43
CA VAL A 37 -20.39 2.20 -14.18
C VAL A 37 -20.15 1.28 -15.38
N ILE A 38 -19.07 1.51 -16.14
CA ILE A 38 -18.69 0.64 -17.28
C ILE A 38 -18.43 -0.79 -16.79
N MET A 39 -17.73 -0.98 -15.68
CA MET A 39 -17.48 -2.32 -15.12
C MET A 39 -18.78 -3.01 -14.67
N ALA A 40 -19.70 -2.28 -14.05
CA ALA A 40 -20.98 -2.82 -13.60
C ALA A 40 -21.88 -3.23 -14.78
N ALA A 41 -21.85 -2.47 -15.88
CA ALA A 41 -22.65 -2.73 -17.08
C ALA A 41 -22.00 -3.71 -18.07
N ALA A 42 -20.76 -4.15 -17.84
CA ALA A 42 -19.95 -4.87 -18.82
C ALA A 42 -20.61 -6.19 -19.29
N PRO A 43 -20.94 -6.33 -20.60
CA PRO A 43 -21.44 -7.58 -21.18
C PRO A 43 -20.31 -8.49 -21.69
N SER A 44 -19.10 -7.95 -21.89
CA SER A 44 -17.94 -8.67 -22.39
C SER A 44 -16.67 -8.39 -21.55
N PRO A 45 -15.69 -9.31 -21.53
CA PRO A 45 -14.41 -9.09 -20.83
C PRO A 45 -13.65 -7.85 -21.31
N THR A 46 -13.76 -7.51 -22.60
CA THR A 46 -13.12 -6.33 -23.17
C THR A 46 -13.65 -5.05 -22.53
N LEU A 47 -14.97 -4.92 -22.37
CA LEU A 47 -15.55 -3.73 -21.73
C LEU A 47 -15.18 -3.64 -20.25
N LEU A 48 -15.04 -4.78 -19.58
CA LEU A 48 -14.54 -4.84 -18.19
C LEU A 48 -13.08 -4.33 -18.11
N ILE A 49 -12.23 -4.69 -19.07
CA ILE A 49 -10.84 -4.20 -19.15
C ILE A 49 -10.82 -2.69 -19.35
N VAL A 50 -11.66 -2.16 -20.25
CA VAL A 50 -11.79 -0.71 -20.47
C VAL A 50 -12.19 0.00 -19.17
N GLY A 51 -13.24 -0.46 -18.48
CA GLY A 51 -13.65 0.12 -17.20
C GLY A 51 -12.52 0.10 -16.14
N ARG A 52 -11.73 -0.98 -16.08
CA ARG A 52 -10.54 -1.07 -15.22
C ARG A 52 -9.43 -0.10 -15.59
N VAL A 53 -9.31 0.30 -16.86
CA VAL A 53 -8.35 1.34 -17.28
C VAL A 53 -8.81 2.71 -16.77
N PHE A 54 -10.09 3.06 -16.95
CA PHE A 54 -10.67 4.31 -16.44
C PHE A 54 -10.55 4.45 -14.92
N VAL A 55 -10.94 3.41 -14.17
CA VAL A 55 -10.74 3.39 -12.71
C VAL A 55 -9.26 3.52 -12.36
N GLY A 56 -8.38 2.83 -13.09
CA GLY A 56 -6.93 2.97 -12.92
C GLY A 56 -6.45 4.41 -13.06
N LEU A 57 -6.86 5.10 -14.13
CA LEU A 57 -6.50 6.51 -14.38
C LEU A 57 -6.93 7.41 -13.24
N GLY A 58 -8.18 7.28 -12.78
CA GLY A 58 -8.71 8.03 -11.64
C GLY A 58 -7.93 7.76 -10.34
N VAL A 59 -7.70 6.49 -10.01
CA VAL A 59 -6.91 6.10 -8.82
C VAL A 59 -5.49 6.65 -8.88
N GLY A 60 -4.84 6.60 -10.03
CA GLY A 60 -3.50 7.16 -10.24
C GLY A 60 -3.45 8.67 -9.96
N MET A 61 -4.38 9.42 -10.55
CA MET A 61 -4.49 10.87 -10.35
C MET A 61 -4.79 11.23 -8.89
N ALA A 62 -5.74 10.53 -8.26
CA ALA A 62 -6.13 10.78 -6.87
C ALA A 62 -5.02 10.42 -5.87
N SER A 63 -4.26 9.34 -6.13
CA SER A 63 -3.25 8.82 -5.21
C SER A 63 -2.17 9.84 -4.81
N MET A 64 -1.84 10.77 -5.71
CA MET A 64 -0.92 11.86 -5.41
C MET A 64 -1.64 13.17 -5.11
N THR A 65 -2.78 13.46 -5.74
CA THR A 65 -3.47 14.74 -5.53
C THR A 65 -4.09 14.86 -4.14
N SER A 66 -4.72 13.81 -3.64
CA SER A 66 -5.41 13.83 -2.34
C SER A 66 -4.46 14.15 -1.17
N PRO A 67 -3.34 13.42 -0.95
CA PRO A 67 -2.42 13.77 0.13
C PRO A 67 -1.79 15.15 -0.07
N LEU A 68 -1.56 15.58 -1.32
CA LEU A 68 -1.06 16.92 -1.62
C LEU A 68 -2.04 18.02 -1.22
N TYR A 69 -3.30 17.91 -1.63
CA TYR A 69 -4.35 18.86 -1.27
C TYR A 69 -4.52 18.96 0.25
N ILE A 70 -4.57 17.82 0.93
CA ILE A 70 -4.66 17.79 2.39
C ILE A 70 -3.44 18.45 3.03
N SER A 71 -2.22 18.16 2.55
CA SER A 71 -0.99 18.73 3.12
C SER A 71 -0.90 20.27 2.97
N GLU A 72 -1.44 20.81 1.88
CA GLU A 72 -1.41 22.25 1.57
C GLU A 72 -2.51 23.04 2.29
N ALA A 73 -3.67 22.40 2.54
CA ALA A 73 -4.76 22.99 3.29
C ALA A 73 -4.60 22.85 4.82
N SER A 74 -3.76 21.91 5.29
CA SER A 74 -3.64 21.60 6.71
C SER A 74 -2.61 22.45 7.46
N PRO A 75 -2.92 22.90 8.69
CA PRO A 75 -1.94 23.54 9.57
C PRO A 75 -0.74 22.64 9.88
N ALA A 76 0.47 23.21 9.97
CA ALA A 76 1.72 22.45 10.16
C ALA A 76 1.71 21.52 11.39
N LYS A 77 1.02 21.93 12.48
CA LYS A 77 0.96 21.19 13.76
C LYS A 77 0.22 19.85 13.67
N VAL A 78 -0.79 19.74 12.79
CA VAL A 78 -1.68 18.55 12.65
C VAL A 78 -1.70 17.98 11.22
N ARG A 79 -0.81 18.48 10.37
CA ARG A 79 -0.71 18.08 8.95
C ARG A 79 -0.52 16.57 8.80
N GLY A 80 0.34 15.97 9.62
CA GLY A 80 0.64 14.54 9.54
C GLY A 80 -0.60 13.69 9.85
N ALA A 81 -1.34 14.03 10.89
CA ALA A 81 -2.58 13.37 11.27
C ALA A 81 -3.65 13.49 10.16
N LEU A 82 -3.86 14.69 9.61
CA LEU A 82 -4.85 14.91 8.55
C LEU A 82 -4.50 14.17 7.25
N VAL A 83 -3.22 14.18 6.84
CA VAL A 83 -2.79 13.38 5.68
C VAL A 83 -2.87 11.88 5.98
N SER A 84 -2.64 11.45 7.22
CA SER A 84 -2.81 10.04 7.64
C SER A 84 -4.27 9.57 7.54
N THR A 85 -5.25 10.47 7.67
CA THR A 85 -6.67 10.16 7.44
C THR A 85 -6.92 9.64 6.02
N ASN A 86 -6.18 10.13 5.01
CA ASN A 86 -6.23 9.57 3.66
C ASN A 86 -5.82 8.08 3.65
N GLY A 87 -4.77 7.73 4.39
CA GLY A 87 -4.34 6.35 4.57
C GLY A 87 -5.42 5.49 5.24
N PHE A 88 -6.07 6.00 6.28
CA PHE A 88 -7.20 5.34 6.93
C PHE A 88 -8.39 5.13 6.00
N LEU A 89 -8.74 6.10 5.16
CA LEU A 89 -9.82 5.95 4.18
C LEU A 89 -9.49 4.88 3.13
N ILE A 90 -8.23 4.75 2.73
CA ILE A 90 -7.78 3.68 1.81
C ILE A 90 -7.91 2.31 2.47
N THR A 91 -7.37 2.12 3.67
CA THR A 91 -7.41 0.82 4.38
C THR A 91 -8.80 0.47 4.88
N GLY A 92 -9.56 1.45 5.37
CA GLY A 92 -10.97 1.32 5.71
C GLY A 92 -11.82 0.97 4.49
N GLY A 93 -11.53 1.56 3.32
CA GLY A 93 -12.16 1.20 2.05
C GLY A 93 -11.86 -0.24 1.64
N GLN A 94 -10.63 -0.73 1.81
CA GLN A 94 -10.26 -2.13 1.59
C GLN A 94 -11.02 -3.09 2.52
N PHE A 95 -11.16 -2.73 3.79
CA PHE A 95 -11.93 -3.50 4.76
C PHE A 95 -13.42 -3.52 4.41
N LEU A 96 -14.02 -2.37 4.08
CA LEU A 96 -15.41 -2.28 3.66
C LEU A 96 -15.66 -3.05 2.36
N SER A 97 -14.74 -2.97 1.39
CA SER A 97 -14.80 -3.76 0.16
C SER A 97 -14.80 -5.27 0.45
N SER A 98 -13.98 -5.72 1.40
CA SER A 98 -13.93 -7.13 1.82
C SER A 98 -15.25 -7.57 2.47
N LEU A 99 -15.88 -6.72 3.28
CA LEU A 99 -17.21 -6.97 3.88
C LEU A 99 -18.30 -7.06 2.81
N ILE A 100 -18.32 -6.12 1.87
CA ILE A 100 -19.26 -6.09 0.75
C ILE A 100 -19.10 -7.37 -0.08
N ASN A 101 -17.86 -7.74 -0.44
CA ASN A 101 -17.59 -8.95 -1.20
C ASN A 101 -18.07 -10.21 -0.47
N LEU A 102 -17.84 -10.30 0.84
CA LEU A 102 -18.33 -11.43 1.65
C LEU A 102 -19.86 -11.50 1.66
N ALA A 103 -20.55 -10.37 1.87
CA ALA A 103 -22.01 -10.31 1.89
C ALA A 103 -22.63 -10.73 0.54
N PHE A 104 -22.01 -10.33 -0.56
CA PHE A 104 -22.47 -10.66 -1.91
C PHE A 104 -21.97 -12.02 -2.44
N THR A 105 -21.22 -12.80 -1.65
CA THR A 105 -20.70 -14.11 -2.11
C THR A 105 -21.82 -15.15 -2.32
N ASN A 106 -22.95 -15.04 -1.62
CA ASN A 106 -24.03 -16.04 -1.62
C ASN A 106 -25.19 -15.74 -2.58
N VAL A 107 -25.17 -14.62 -3.30
CA VAL A 107 -26.27 -14.19 -4.19
C VAL A 107 -25.85 -14.32 -5.66
N HIS A 108 -26.73 -14.80 -6.55
CA HIS A 108 -26.43 -14.97 -7.98
C HIS A 108 -26.37 -13.61 -8.73
N GLY A 109 -25.43 -13.44 -9.68
CA GLY A 109 -25.29 -12.22 -10.51
C GLY A 109 -24.49 -11.06 -9.89
N THR A 110 -23.75 -11.32 -8.81
CA THR A 110 -23.26 -10.35 -7.83
C THR A 110 -22.00 -9.57 -8.15
N TRP A 111 -21.12 -10.09 -9.01
CA TRP A 111 -19.84 -9.40 -9.28
C TRP A 111 -20.03 -8.01 -9.89
N ARG A 112 -21.14 -7.79 -10.61
CA ARG A 112 -21.52 -6.47 -11.16
C ARG A 112 -21.81 -5.46 -10.05
N TRP A 113 -22.55 -5.86 -9.01
CA TRP A 113 -22.85 -5.03 -7.86
C TRP A 113 -21.61 -4.77 -7.00
N MET A 114 -20.74 -5.78 -6.84
CA MET A 114 -19.45 -5.64 -6.13
C MET A 114 -18.58 -4.53 -6.75
N LEU A 115 -18.57 -4.40 -8.08
CA LEU A 115 -17.82 -3.36 -8.79
C LEU A 115 -18.60 -2.03 -8.89
N GLY A 116 -19.92 -2.09 -9.05
CA GLY A 116 -20.78 -0.93 -9.25
C GLY A 116 -20.96 -0.06 -8.00
N ILE A 117 -21.01 -0.66 -6.80
CA ILE A 117 -21.14 0.07 -5.53
C ILE A 117 -19.97 1.06 -5.33
N ALA A 118 -18.80 0.77 -5.90
CA ALA A 118 -17.65 1.67 -5.85
C ALA A 118 -17.90 3.04 -6.54
N ALA A 119 -18.93 3.16 -7.39
CA ALA A 119 -19.33 4.43 -7.98
C ALA A 119 -19.92 5.41 -6.94
N LEU A 120 -20.53 4.91 -5.86
CA LEU A 120 -21.22 5.76 -4.87
C LEU A 120 -20.25 6.67 -4.09
N PRO A 121 -19.13 6.18 -3.51
CA PRO A 121 -18.16 7.06 -2.85
C PRO A 121 -17.54 8.09 -3.81
N ALA A 122 -17.29 7.71 -5.07
CA ALA A 122 -16.73 8.63 -6.07
C ALA A 122 -17.69 9.77 -6.41
N LEU A 123 -18.99 9.46 -6.59
CA LEU A 123 -20.02 10.46 -6.81
C LEU A 123 -20.19 11.40 -5.61
N LEU A 124 -20.20 10.84 -4.40
CA LEU A 124 -20.28 11.62 -3.17
C LEU A 124 -19.08 12.56 -3.03
N GLN A 125 -17.87 12.06 -3.25
CA GLN A 125 -16.64 12.87 -3.21
C GLN A 125 -16.66 13.97 -4.26
N PHE A 126 -17.11 13.68 -5.50
CA PHE A 126 -17.25 14.66 -6.57
C PHE A 126 -18.15 15.83 -6.13
N ILE A 127 -19.34 15.54 -5.58
CA ILE A 127 -20.28 16.55 -5.12
C ILE A 127 -19.70 17.38 -3.97
N LEU A 128 -19.09 16.74 -2.98
CA LEU A 128 -18.46 17.44 -1.84
C LEU A 128 -17.29 18.33 -2.30
N MET A 129 -16.52 17.89 -3.29
CA MET A 129 -15.39 18.65 -3.83
C MET A 129 -15.84 19.87 -4.66
N LEU A 130 -17.11 19.94 -5.08
CA LEU A 130 -17.68 21.17 -5.66
C LEU A 130 -17.88 22.28 -4.62
N LEU A 131 -18.02 21.94 -3.33
CA LEU A 131 -18.21 22.88 -2.23
C LEU A 131 -16.90 23.35 -1.61
N LEU A 132 -15.82 22.58 -1.79
CA LEU A 132 -14.51 22.89 -1.22
C LEU A 132 -13.73 23.92 -2.06
N PRO A 133 -12.95 24.81 -1.42
CA PRO A 133 -12.08 25.76 -2.12
C PRO A 133 -10.85 25.08 -2.73
N GLU A 134 -10.09 25.82 -3.54
CA GLU A 134 -8.78 25.36 -4.04
C GLU A 134 -7.68 25.58 -2.98
N SER A 135 -6.53 24.91 -3.13
CA SER A 135 -5.38 25.08 -2.24
C SER A 135 -4.95 26.55 -2.12
N PRO A 136 -4.86 27.12 -0.90
CA PRO A 136 -4.44 28.52 -0.69
C PRO A 136 -3.07 28.83 -1.29
N ARG A 137 -2.15 27.87 -1.19
CA ARG A 137 -0.77 28.01 -1.68
C ARG A 137 -0.71 28.04 -3.20
N TRP A 138 -1.55 27.24 -3.86
CA TRP A 138 -1.69 27.28 -5.31
C TRP A 138 -2.33 28.59 -5.80
N LEU A 139 -3.37 29.07 -5.10
CA LEU A 139 -4.02 30.34 -5.42
C LEU A 139 -3.06 31.53 -5.34
N TYR A 140 -2.22 31.58 -4.31
CA TYR A 140 -1.22 32.63 -4.15
C TYR A 140 -0.22 32.64 -5.32
N ARG A 141 0.29 31.47 -5.71
CA ARG A 141 1.18 31.31 -6.88
C ARG A 141 0.52 31.76 -8.20
N LYS A 142 -0.80 31.65 -8.32
CA LYS A 142 -1.57 32.13 -9.48
C LYS A 142 -1.94 33.62 -9.40
N ARG A 143 -1.36 34.38 -8.46
CA ARG A 143 -1.64 35.80 -8.20
C ARG A 143 -3.08 36.08 -7.76
N ARG A 144 -3.77 35.09 -7.18
CA ARG A 144 -5.12 35.23 -6.58
C ARG A 144 -5.01 35.38 -5.07
N GLU A 145 -4.29 36.42 -4.63
CA GLU A 145 -3.90 36.61 -3.22
C GLU A 145 -5.11 36.82 -2.31
N ALA A 146 -6.07 37.66 -2.70
CA ALA A 146 -7.25 37.96 -1.90
C ALA A 146 -8.08 36.70 -1.57
N GLU A 147 -8.21 35.76 -2.51
CA GLU A 147 -8.90 34.50 -2.29
C GLU A 147 -8.11 33.57 -1.37
N ALA A 148 -6.78 33.50 -1.55
CA ALA A 148 -5.91 32.70 -0.70
C ALA A 148 -5.97 33.19 0.76
N GLU A 149 -5.90 34.50 0.99
CA GLU A 149 -6.01 35.11 2.32
C GLU A 149 -7.38 34.84 2.96
N ALA A 150 -8.47 34.94 2.19
CA ALA A 150 -9.80 34.65 2.67
C ALA A 150 -9.96 33.19 3.13
N ILE A 151 -9.33 32.24 2.43
CA ILE A 151 -9.34 30.83 2.83
C ILE A 151 -8.44 30.60 4.05
N MET A 152 -7.24 31.19 4.08
CA MET A 152 -6.32 31.07 5.22
C MET A 152 -6.95 31.61 6.52
N ARG A 153 -7.66 32.75 6.45
CA ARG A 153 -8.42 33.32 7.59
C ARG A 153 -9.59 32.46 8.07
N LYS A 154 -10.10 31.53 7.23
CA LYS A 154 -11.10 30.53 7.64
C LYS A 154 -10.48 29.30 8.31
N ILE A 155 -9.25 28.94 7.94
CA ILE A 155 -8.55 27.75 8.43
C ILE A 155 -7.83 28.03 9.75
N TYR A 156 -7.19 29.21 9.85
CA TYR A 156 -6.37 29.59 11.00
C TYR A 156 -7.12 30.53 11.95
N PRO A 157 -6.87 30.45 13.27
CA PRO A 157 -7.33 31.45 14.22
C PRO A 157 -6.79 32.84 13.84
N ALA A 158 -7.59 33.89 14.06
CA ALA A 158 -7.26 35.26 13.63
C ALA A 158 -5.87 35.77 14.08
N GLN A 159 -5.38 35.30 15.23
CA GLN A 159 -4.07 35.69 15.80
C GLN A 159 -2.86 35.05 15.10
N GLU A 160 -3.03 33.87 14.49
CA GLU A 160 -1.97 33.15 13.77
C GLU A 160 -2.07 33.34 12.25
N ALA A 161 -3.27 33.67 11.73
CA ALA A 161 -3.54 33.77 10.31
C ALA A 161 -2.62 34.76 9.58
N ASP A 162 -2.44 35.97 10.10
CA ASP A 162 -1.61 36.99 9.43
C ASP A 162 -0.12 36.61 9.41
N LYS A 163 0.37 35.92 10.45
CA LYS A 163 1.76 35.41 10.50
C LYS A 163 2.00 34.33 9.45
N GLU A 164 1.05 33.40 9.32
CA GLU A 164 1.13 32.30 8.35
C GLU A 164 0.96 32.82 6.92
N ILE A 165 0.08 33.80 6.71
CA ILE A 165 -0.05 34.50 5.43
C ILE A 165 1.29 35.15 5.09
N GLN A 166 1.88 35.94 5.99
CA GLN A 166 3.17 36.59 5.73
C GLN A 166 4.28 35.59 5.41
N ALA A 167 4.39 34.50 6.17
CA ALA A 167 5.36 33.44 5.90
C ALA A 167 5.18 32.81 4.51
N LEU A 168 3.92 32.64 4.07
CA LEU A 168 3.60 32.17 2.73
C LEU A 168 3.95 33.22 1.65
N LYS A 169 3.74 34.52 1.91
CA LYS A 169 4.12 35.59 0.99
C LYS A 169 5.63 35.60 0.78
N ASP A 170 6.38 35.60 1.87
CA ASP A 170 7.83 35.68 1.87
C ASP A 170 8.45 34.48 1.13
N SER A 171 7.89 33.29 1.28
CA SER A 171 8.40 32.08 0.62
C SER A 171 8.13 32.06 -0.88
N ILE A 172 6.91 32.41 -1.30
CA ILE A 172 6.57 32.43 -2.72
C ILE A 172 7.29 33.59 -3.43
N GLU A 173 7.47 34.72 -2.76
CA GLU A 173 8.21 35.84 -3.34
C GLU A 173 9.71 35.56 -3.43
N ALA A 174 10.29 34.82 -2.48
CA ALA A 174 11.64 34.28 -2.60
C ALA A 174 11.77 33.32 -3.79
N GLU A 175 10.82 32.38 -3.97
CA GLU A 175 10.77 31.48 -5.14
C GLU A 175 10.68 32.26 -6.47
N ILE A 176 9.91 33.35 -6.51
CA ILE A 176 9.75 34.20 -7.71
C ILE A 176 11.02 35.02 -7.98
N LYS A 177 11.68 35.56 -6.93
CA LYS A 177 12.88 36.40 -7.05
C LYS A 177 14.12 35.63 -7.49
N GLU A 178 14.26 34.37 -7.08
CA GLU A 178 15.34 33.50 -7.56
C GLU A 178 15.25 33.17 -9.06
N GLU A 179 14.13 33.50 -9.72
CA GLU A 179 13.83 33.02 -11.06
C GLU A 179 13.35 34.13 -12.01
N GLY A 180 14.28 34.69 -12.78
CA GLY A 180 13.92 35.43 -13.99
C GLY A 180 13.03 34.59 -14.93
N SER A 181 11.81 35.08 -15.18
CA SER A 181 10.91 34.91 -16.35
C SER A 181 10.81 33.58 -17.10
N SER A 182 11.24 32.43 -16.57
CA SER A 182 11.15 31.15 -17.29
C SER A 182 9.98 30.31 -16.79
N GLU A 183 8.80 30.54 -17.40
CA GLU A 183 7.55 29.83 -17.13
C GLU A 183 7.57 28.32 -17.45
N LYS A 184 8.58 27.82 -18.18
CA LYS A 184 8.62 26.41 -18.63
C LYS A 184 9.43 25.54 -17.67
N ILE A 185 8.75 24.62 -16.98
CA ILE A 185 9.37 23.55 -16.18
C ILE A 185 10.15 22.64 -17.13
N ASN A 186 11.49 22.75 -17.11
CA ASN A 186 12.35 21.87 -17.89
C ASN A 186 12.81 20.70 -16.99
N ILE A 187 12.40 19.46 -17.30
CA ILE A 187 12.68 18.26 -16.49
C ILE A 187 14.20 18.06 -16.28
N THR A 188 15.01 18.46 -17.26
CA THR A 188 16.48 18.41 -17.19
C THR A 188 17.07 19.44 -16.23
N LYS A 189 16.42 20.60 -16.03
CA LYS A 189 16.80 21.60 -15.01
C LYS A 189 16.38 21.12 -13.62
N LEU A 190 15.22 20.47 -13.54
CA LEU A 190 14.66 19.87 -12.31
C LEU A 190 15.61 18.83 -11.70
N LEU A 191 16.20 17.95 -12.52
CA LEU A 191 17.18 16.95 -12.06
C LEU A 191 18.54 17.53 -11.64
N LYS A 192 18.88 18.75 -12.07
CA LYS A 192 20.13 19.43 -11.72
C LYS A 192 20.05 20.17 -10.38
N THR A 193 18.86 20.59 -9.95
CA THR A 193 18.66 21.26 -8.65
C THR A 193 18.94 20.29 -7.51
N LYS A 194 19.88 20.64 -6.62
CA LYS A 194 20.32 19.75 -5.51
C LYS A 194 19.17 19.39 -4.57
N THR A 195 18.32 20.36 -4.23
CA THR A 195 17.16 20.24 -3.34
C THR A 195 16.14 19.26 -3.89
N VAL A 196 15.73 19.46 -5.15
CA VAL A 196 14.77 18.59 -5.84
C VAL A 196 15.33 17.19 -6.04
N ARG A 197 16.60 17.05 -6.42
CA ARG A 197 17.24 15.73 -6.58
C ARG A 197 17.26 14.95 -5.26
N ARG A 198 17.60 15.59 -4.14
CA ARG A 198 17.59 14.95 -2.81
C ARG A 198 16.17 14.55 -2.39
N GLY A 199 15.21 15.46 -2.56
CA GLY A 199 13.80 15.17 -2.30
C GLY A 199 13.27 14.01 -3.15
N LEU A 200 13.62 13.97 -4.45
CA LEU A 200 13.22 12.88 -5.35
C LEU A 200 13.85 11.55 -4.96
N ILE A 201 15.14 11.51 -4.60
CA ILE A 201 15.78 10.26 -4.14
C ILE A 201 15.02 9.73 -2.92
N ALA A 202 14.79 10.58 -1.92
CA ALA A 202 14.08 10.19 -0.70
C ALA A 202 12.63 9.77 -0.98
N GLY A 203 11.86 10.58 -1.71
CA GLY A 203 10.45 10.33 -2.00
C GLY A 203 10.21 9.14 -2.92
N VAL A 204 10.89 9.08 -4.08
CA VAL A 204 10.79 7.96 -5.03
C VAL A 204 11.30 6.67 -4.39
N GLY A 205 12.45 6.72 -3.70
CA GLY A 205 12.99 5.55 -3.02
C GLY A 205 12.04 5.01 -1.96
N LEU A 206 11.44 5.88 -1.15
CA LEU A 206 10.48 5.49 -0.12
C LEU A 206 9.22 4.84 -0.72
N GLN A 207 8.74 5.35 -1.86
CA GLN A 207 7.61 4.76 -2.59
C GLN A 207 7.92 3.39 -3.20
N ILE A 208 9.13 3.21 -3.75
CA ILE A 208 9.61 1.91 -4.25
C ILE A 208 9.67 0.91 -3.10
N PHE A 209 10.39 1.24 -2.02
CA PHE A 209 10.52 0.33 -0.88
C PHE A 209 9.18 -0.01 -0.23
N GLN A 210 8.21 0.91 -0.21
CA GLN A 210 6.87 0.63 0.30
C GLN A 210 6.23 -0.58 -0.42
N GLN A 211 6.42 -0.68 -1.73
CA GLN A 211 5.87 -1.77 -2.54
C GLN A 211 6.70 -3.05 -2.44
N PHE A 212 8.02 -2.94 -2.46
CA PHE A 212 8.91 -4.11 -2.40
C PHE A 212 8.97 -4.79 -1.03
N VAL A 213 8.56 -4.10 0.04
CA VAL A 213 8.28 -4.71 1.35
C VAL A 213 7.06 -5.66 1.29
N GLY A 214 6.27 -5.60 0.22
CA GLY A 214 5.31 -6.65 -0.13
C GLY A 214 3.89 -6.45 0.37
N ILE A 215 3.51 -5.28 0.90
CA ILE A 215 2.19 -5.10 1.53
C ILE A 215 1.05 -5.38 0.55
N ASN A 216 1.11 -4.86 -0.67
CA ASN A 216 0.04 -5.05 -1.64
C ASN A 216 -0.08 -6.51 -2.07
N THR A 217 1.04 -7.22 -2.12
CA THR A 217 1.06 -8.66 -2.35
C THR A 217 0.41 -9.43 -1.20
N VAL A 218 0.79 -9.10 0.04
CA VAL A 218 0.17 -9.65 1.24
C VAL A 218 -1.34 -9.40 1.26
N MET A 219 -1.78 -8.20 0.87
CA MET A 219 -3.21 -7.84 0.86
C MET A 219 -3.98 -8.50 -0.29
N TYR A 220 -3.46 -8.49 -1.52
CA TYR A 220 -4.13 -9.09 -2.69
C TYR A 220 -4.19 -10.62 -2.59
N TYR A 221 -3.14 -11.23 -2.08
CA TYR A 221 -3.02 -12.67 -1.99
C TYR A 221 -3.22 -13.19 -0.57
N SER A 222 -3.76 -12.39 0.37
CA SER A 222 -4.00 -12.82 1.76
C SER A 222 -4.76 -14.16 1.85
N PRO A 223 -5.92 -14.34 1.16
CA PRO A 223 -6.61 -15.64 1.18
C PRO A 223 -5.73 -16.78 0.64
N THR A 224 -4.87 -16.48 -0.34
CA THR A 224 -3.96 -17.46 -0.92
C THR A 224 -2.81 -17.81 0.04
N ILE A 225 -2.27 -16.83 0.76
CA ILE A 225 -1.25 -17.03 1.81
C ILE A 225 -1.82 -17.89 2.95
N VAL A 226 -3.07 -17.64 3.33
CA VAL A 226 -3.78 -18.47 4.32
C VAL A 226 -3.95 -19.91 3.81
N GLN A 227 -4.31 -20.10 2.53
CA GLN A 227 -4.36 -21.44 1.92
C GLN A 227 -2.99 -22.12 1.88
N LEU A 228 -1.93 -21.37 1.56
CA LEU A 228 -0.54 -21.84 1.58
C LEU A 228 -0.11 -22.31 2.98
N ALA A 229 -0.69 -21.74 4.04
CA ALA A 229 -0.47 -22.15 5.42
C ALA A 229 -1.22 -23.43 5.84
N GLY A 230 -2.04 -24.03 4.96
CA GLY A 230 -2.71 -25.30 5.22
C GLY A 230 -4.18 -25.19 5.64
N PHE A 231 -4.85 -24.10 5.28
CA PHE A 231 -6.31 -23.94 5.43
C PHE A 231 -7.03 -24.29 4.12
N ALA A 232 -7.77 -25.41 4.11
CA ALA A 232 -8.42 -25.93 2.91
C ALA A 232 -9.65 -25.13 2.45
N SER A 233 -10.42 -24.54 3.38
CA SER A 233 -11.69 -23.90 3.04
C SER A 233 -11.53 -22.47 2.52
N ASN A 234 -12.03 -22.23 1.30
CA ASN A 234 -12.07 -20.90 0.68
C ASN A 234 -12.80 -19.87 1.55
N GLN A 235 -13.91 -20.25 2.17
CA GLN A 235 -14.68 -19.35 3.05
C GLN A 235 -13.87 -18.96 4.29
N THR A 236 -13.17 -19.92 4.92
CA THR A 236 -12.30 -19.62 6.06
C THR A 236 -11.12 -18.73 5.67
N ALA A 237 -10.56 -18.93 4.47
CA ALA A 237 -9.46 -18.10 3.97
C ALA A 237 -9.91 -16.64 3.70
N VAL A 238 -11.11 -16.45 3.13
CA VAL A 238 -11.70 -15.12 2.94
C VAL A 238 -12.03 -14.46 4.29
N ALA A 239 -12.58 -15.21 5.25
CA ALA A 239 -12.87 -14.70 6.59
C ALA A 239 -11.59 -14.28 7.34
N LEU A 240 -10.51 -15.05 7.23
CA LEU A 240 -9.21 -14.69 7.82
C LEU A 240 -8.59 -13.47 7.12
N SER A 241 -8.77 -13.32 5.81
CA SER A 241 -8.36 -12.12 5.07
C SER A 241 -9.14 -10.86 5.49
N LEU A 242 -10.37 -11.00 6.00
CA LEU A 242 -11.11 -9.88 6.58
C LEU A 242 -10.42 -9.38 7.87
N VAL A 243 -9.92 -10.30 8.70
CA VAL A 243 -9.14 -9.96 9.91
C VAL A 243 -7.87 -9.21 9.53
N THR A 244 -7.12 -9.70 8.54
CA THR A 244 -5.95 -9.04 7.95
C THR A 244 -6.25 -7.59 7.53
N SER A 245 -7.37 -7.37 6.84
CA SER A 245 -7.77 -6.04 6.39
C SER A 245 -8.21 -5.12 7.54
N GLY A 246 -8.89 -5.68 8.55
CA GLY A 246 -9.26 -4.96 9.77
C GLY A 246 -8.05 -4.54 10.59
N LEU A 247 -7.06 -5.42 10.75
CA LEU A 247 -5.77 -5.09 11.39
C LEU A 247 -5.06 -3.95 10.67
N ASN A 248 -5.10 -3.95 9.33
CA ASN A 248 -4.49 -2.88 8.54
C ASN A 248 -5.19 -1.53 8.78
N ALA A 249 -6.53 -1.52 8.80
CA ALA A 249 -7.31 -0.32 9.12
C ALA A 249 -7.03 0.19 10.54
N MET A 250 -7.00 -0.70 11.54
CA MET A 250 -6.65 -0.32 12.92
C MET A 250 -5.22 0.23 13.02
N GLY A 251 -4.25 -0.36 12.32
CA GLY A 251 -2.88 0.15 12.26
C GLY A 251 -2.79 1.57 11.71
N THR A 252 -3.64 1.93 10.75
CA THR A 252 -3.68 3.31 10.23
C THR A 252 -4.31 4.30 11.22
N ILE A 253 -5.25 3.86 12.07
CA ILE A 253 -5.74 4.69 13.18
C ILE A 253 -4.61 4.98 14.17
N VAL A 254 -3.81 3.96 14.49
CA VAL A 254 -2.61 4.12 15.31
C VAL A 254 -1.63 5.10 14.66
N SER A 255 -1.44 5.05 13.33
CA SER A 255 -0.64 6.04 12.60
C SER A 255 -1.08 7.48 12.88
N ILE A 256 -2.38 7.76 12.77
CA ILE A 256 -2.93 9.12 12.92
C ILE A 256 -2.52 9.72 14.26
N TYR A 257 -2.53 8.92 15.33
CA TYR A 257 -2.15 9.37 16.67
C TYR A 257 -0.64 9.56 16.85
N PHE A 258 0.17 8.64 16.32
CA PHE A 258 1.61 8.60 16.59
C PHE A 258 2.45 9.41 15.59
N ILE A 259 1.97 9.69 14.38
CA ILE A 259 2.76 10.35 13.33
C ILE A 259 3.28 11.75 13.73
N ASP A 260 2.44 12.53 14.40
CA ASP A 260 2.81 13.88 14.87
C ASP A 260 3.48 13.86 16.25
N ARG A 261 3.36 12.77 17.02
CA ARG A 261 4.04 12.62 18.32
C ARG A 261 5.45 12.06 18.22
N THR A 262 5.64 10.98 17.47
CA THR A 262 6.91 10.25 17.38
C THR A 262 7.83 10.82 16.28
N GLY A 263 7.25 11.39 15.22
CA GLY A 263 7.98 11.82 14.02
C GLY A 263 7.95 10.77 12.92
N ARG A 264 8.12 11.21 11.67
CA ARG A 264 7.93 10.38 10.46
C ARG A 264 9.06 9.38 10.32
N LYS A 265 10.32 9.83 10.49
CA LYS A 265 11.51 8.99 10.32
C LYS A 265 11.57 7.90 11.38
N LYS A 266 11.31 8.26 12.65
CA LYS A 266 11.30 7.29 13.76
C LYS A 266 10.22 6.23 13.59
N LEU A 267 9.03 6.62 13.14
CA LEU A 267 7.93 5.68 12.90
C LEU A 267 8.24 4.72 11.75
N LEU A 268 8.85 5.20 10.65
CA LEU A 268 9.34 4.35 9.56
C LEU A 268 10.37 3.31 10.04
N ILE A 269 11.31 3.70 10.89
CA ILE A 269 12.35 2.80 11.42
C ILE A 269 11.74 1.72 12.31
N ILE A 270 10.88 2.10 13.26
CA ILE A 270 10.19 1.14 14.14
C ILE A 270 9.36 0.15 13.32
N SER A 271 8.64 0.67 12.31
CA SER A 271 7.84 -0.13 11.39
C SER A 271 8.70 -1.14 10.61
N LEU A 272 9.81 -0.69 10.00
CA LEU A 272 10.70 -1.57 9.23
C LEU A 272 11.37 -2.64 10.11
N CYS A 273 11.80 -2.31 11.33
CA CYS A 273 12.33 -3.31 12.27
C CYS A 273 11.31 -4.40 12.59
N GLY A 274 10.06 -4.02 12.88
CA GLY A 274 8.97 -4.96 13.15
C GLY A 274 8.58 -5.79 11.93
N VAL A 275 8.61 -5.20 10.74
CA VAL A 275 8.40 -5.88 9.46
C VAL A 275 9.49 -6.92 9.20
N ILE A 276 10.77 -6.58 9.38
CA ILE A 276 11.90 -7.52 9.21
C ILE A 276 11.73 -8.74 10.13
N LEU A 277 11.41 -8.49 11.40
CA LEU A 277 11.17 -9.57 12.37
C LEU A 277 9.98 -10.45 11.95
N SER A 278 8.87 -9.84 11.55
CA SER A 278 7.66 -10.56 11.15
C SER A 278 7.85 -11.37 9.87
N LEU A 279 8.57 -10.84 8.88
CA LEU A 279 8.92 -11.56 7.65
C LEU A 279 9.89 -12.71 7.92
N GLY A 280 10.83 -12.54 8.86
CA GLY A 280 11.70 -13.63 9.34
C GLY A 280 10.89 -14.77 9.98
N VAL A 281 9.92 -14.43 10.84
CA VAL A 281 8.99 -15.40 11.45
C VAL A 281 8.17 -16.12 10.38
N LEU A 282 7.58 -15.40 9.43
CA LEU A 282 6.82 -15.99 8.31
C LEU A 282 7.70 -16.95 7.50
N SER A 283 8.91 -16.52 7.14
CA SER A 283 9.87 -17.35 6.40
C SER A 283 10.18 -18.65 7.16
N GLY A 284 10.43 -18.58 8.47
CA GLY A 284 10.69 -19.74 9.32
C GLY A 284 9.48 -20.67 9.42
N VAL A 285 8.27 -20.14 9.64
CA VAL A 285 7.05 -20.96 9.74
C VAL A 285 6.73 -21.67 8.42
N PHE A 286 6.92 -21.00 7.28
CA PHE A 286 6.74 -21.65 5.98
C PHE A 286 7.82 -22.68 5.68
N HIS A 287 9.04 -22.50 6.21
CA HIS A 287 10.08 -23.53 6.14
C HIS A 287 9.64 -24.77 6.92
N GLU A 288 9.23 -24.60 8.18
CA GLU A 288 8.73 -25.71 9.02
C GLU A 288 7.51 -26.41 8.43
N THR A 289 6.59 -25.66 7.84
CA THR A 289 5.40 -26.19 7.17
C THR A 289 5.75 -27.03 5.92
N THR A 290 6.84 -26.67 5.23
CA THR A 290 7.30 -27.41 4.05
C THR A 290 8.04 -28.68 4.49
N SER A 291 8.94 -28.57 5.47
CA SER A 291 9.78 -29.66 5.97
C SER A 291 8.98 -30.76 6.70
N HIS A 292 7.92 -30.37 7.41
CA HIS A 292 7.03 -31.31 8.13
C HIS A 292 5.72 -31.58 7.38
N SER A 293 5.73 -31.47 6.05
CA SER A 293 4.56 -31.79 5.25
C SER A 293 4.24 -33.30 5.29
N PRO A 294 2.95 -33.70 5.31
CA PRO A 294 2.57 -35.09 5.43
C PRO A 294 2.96 -35.89 4.18
N ASN A 295 3.33 -37.15 4.40
CA ASN A 295 3.70 -38.06 3.32
C ASN A 295 2.48 -38.46 2.48
N VAL A 296 2.71 -38.89 1.25
CA VAL A 296 1.69 -39.49 0.38
C VAL A 296 1.76 -41.01 0.54
N SER A 297 0.65 -41.65 0.88
CA SER A 297 0.55 -43.11 0.99
C SER A 297 0.13 -43.74 -0.33
N LYS A 298 0.84 -44.80 -0.75
CA LYS A 298 0.47 -45.59 -1.93
C LYS A 298 -0.86 -46.32 -1.74
N GLN A 299 -1.15 -46.80 -0.54
CA GLN A 299 -2.42 -47.47 -0.23
C GLN A 299 -3.61 -46.50 -0.35
N GLU A 300 -3.51 -45.33 0.30
CA GLU A 300 -4.54 -44.29 0.22
C GLU A 300 -4.73 -43.80 -1.22
N THR A 301 -3.65 -43.64 -1.97
CA THR A 301 -3.75 -43.20 -3.37
C THR A 301 -4.37 -44.26 -4.27
N SER A 302 -4.05 -45.55 -4.05
CA SER A 302 -4.62 -46.66 -4.81
C SER A 302 -6.14 -46.82 -4.62
N HIS A 303 -6.69 -46.36 -3.49
CA HIS A 303 -8.14 -46.29 -3.26
C HIS A 303 -8.85 -45.47 -4.35
N PHE A 304 -8.17 -44.45 -4.89
CA PHE A 304 -8.69 -43.57 -5.94
C PHE A 304 -8.11 -43.89 -7.32
N SER A 305 -7.55 -45.10 -7.51
CA SER A 305 -6.76 -45.61 -8.64
C SER A 305 -6.90 -44.86 -9.99
N SER A 306 -8.11 -44.64 -10.50
CA SER A 306 -8.38 -43.93 -11.77
C SER A 306 -7.96 -42.45 -11.83
N TYR A 307 -7.68 -41.81 -10.69
CA TYR A 307 -7.39 -40.36 -10.57
C TYR A 307 -6.02 -40.06 -9.96
N THR A 308 -5.12 -41.05 -9.92
CA THR A 308 -3.77 -40.89 -9.38
C THR A 308 -2.96 -39.88 -10.20
N CYS A 309 -2.20 -39.00 -9.53
CA CYS A 309 -1.29 -38.08 -10.20
C CYS A 309 -0.19 -38.86 -10.97
N PRO A 310 0.02 -38.63 -12.29
CA PRO A 310 1.00 -39.35 -13.10
C PRO A 310 2.43 -39.29 -12.52
N ASP A 311 2.87 -38.11 -12.06
CA ASP A 311 4.20 -37.92 -11.48
C ASP A 311 4.41 -38.78 -10.21
N PHE A 312 3.34 -39.03 -9.44
CA PHE A 312 3.39 -39.92 -8.27
C PHE A 312 3.41 -41.40 -8.67
N SER A 313 2.69 -41.77 -9.72
CA SER A 313 2.62 -43.17 -10.18
C SER A 313 4.00 -43.74 -10.55
N LEU A 314 4.90 -42.86 -11.00
CA LEU A 314 6.29 -43.17 -11.38
C LEU A 314 7.29 -43.02 -10.21
N ALA A 315 6.82 -42.64 -9.01
CA ALA A 315 7.68 -42.31 -7.88
C ALA A 315 8.29 -43.55 -7.20
N THR A 316 9.62 -43.60 -7.18
CA THR A 316 10.45 -44.61 -6.49
C THR A 316 10.92 -44.15 -5.10
N THR A 317 10.76 -42.87 -4.77
CA THR A 317 11.21 -42.25 -3.50
C THR A 317 10.05 -41.78 -2.64
N ASN A 318 10.33 -41.47 -1.37
CA ASN A 318 9.34 -40.90 -0.47
C ASN A 318 8.81 -39.57 -1.01
N TRP A 319 7.49 -39.54 -1.19
CA TRP A 319 6.74 -38.39 -1.66
C TRP A 319 5.98 -37.75 -0.51
N ASP A 320 6.00 -36.43 -0.50
CA ASP A 320 5.28 -35.59 0.44
C ASP A 320 4.21 -34.77 -0.29
N CYS A 321 3.30 -34.19 0.49
CA CYS A 321 2.24 -33.36 -0.04
C CYS A 321 2.79 -32.18 -0.89
N MET A 322 3.93 -31.59 -0.51
CA MET A 322 4.48 -30.45 -1.25
C MET A 322 5.01 -30.83 -2.64
N LYS A 323 5.63 -32.01 -2.77
CA LYS A 323 6.03 -32.58 -4.06
C LYS A 323 4.81 -32.91 -4.92
N CYS A 324 3.75 -33.44 -4.33
CA CYS A 324 2.49 -33.68 -5.02
C CYS A 324 1.91 -32.39 -5.61
N LEU A 325 1.85 -31.30 -4.83
CA LEU A 325 1.31 -30.02 -5.29
C LEU A 325 2.22 -29.30 -6.30
N LYS A 326 3.50 -29.68 -6.42
CA LYS A 326 4.45 -29.13 -7.40
C LYS A 326 4.54 -29.93 -8.70
N ALA A 327 3.86 -31.07 -8.79
CA ALA A 327 3.76 -31.87 -10.01
C ALA A 327 3.22 -31.01 -11.16
N SER A 328 3.93 -30.98 -12.28
CA SER A 328 3.79 -29.90 -13.28
C SER A 328 2.89 -30.27 -14.47
N SER A 329 2.45 -31.53 -14.61
CA SER A 329 1.45 -31.88 -15.63
C SER A 329 0.80 -33.25 -15.40
N PRO A 330 -0.52 -33.33 -15.16
CA PRO A 330 -1.49 -32.25 -14.89
C PRO A 330 -1.31 -31.63 -13.50
N ASP A 331 -2.02 -30.52 -13.22
CA ASP A 331 -2.14 -29.97 -11.86
C ASP A 331 -2.64 -31.07 -10.92
N CYS A 332 -1.93 -31.31 -9.82
CA CYS A 332 -2.30 -32.31 -8.82
C CYS A 332 -2.72 -31.65 -7.51
N GLY A 333 -3.60 -32.34 -6.78
CA GLY A 333 -4.09 -31.95 -5.47
C GLY A 333 -3.89 -33.06 -4.44
N PHE A 334 -3.90 -32.67 -3.17
CA PHE A 334 -3.71 -33.56 -2.05
C PHE A 334 -5.03 -33.76 -1.29
N CYS A 335 -5.51 -35.01 -1.24
CA CYS A 335 -6.65 -35.40 -0.42
C CYS A 335 -6.14 -35.93 0.92
N ALA A 336 -6.44 -35.23 2.00
CA ALA A 336 -5.98 -35.62 3.33
C ALA A 336 -6.71 -36.87 3.85
N SER A 337 -6.10 -37.59 4.80
CA SER A 337 -6.75 -38.75 5.43
C SER A 337 -8.00 -38.33 6.21
N GLY A 338 -9.05 -39.17 6.18
CA GLY A 338 -10.32 -38.90 6.86
C GLY A 338 -10.24 -38.94 8.39
N THR A 339 -9.22 -39.59 8.97
CA THR A 339 -9.04 -39.68 10.43
C THR A 339 -8.29 -38.48 11.01
N ASN A 340 -7.18 -38.08 10.39
CA ASN A 340 -6.43 -36.89 10.76
C ASN A 340 -5.78 -36.27 9.53
N LYS A 341 -5.95 -34.96 9.37
CA LYS A 341 -5.38 -34.20 8.25
C LYS A 341 -3.85 -34.24 8.15
N LEU A 342 -3.16 -34.64 9.22
CA LEU A 342 -1.69 -34.75 9.27
C LEU A 342 -1.16 -36.16 8.98
N PHE A 343 -2.04 -37.16 8.86
CA PHE A 343 -1.63 -38.50 8.46
C PHE A 343 -1.42 -38.58 6.95
N PRO A 344 -0.72 -39.64 6.48
CA PRO A 344 -0.46 -39.80 5.07
C PRO A 344 -1.73 -39.76 4.23
N GLY A 345 -1.74 -38.93 3.18
CA GLY A 345 -2.90 -38.73 2.31
C GLY A 345 -2.68 -39.29 0.90
N ALA A 346 -3.59 -38.93 -0.01
CA ALA A 346 -3.56 -39.34 -1.41
C ALA A 346 -3.19 -38.17 -2.34
N CYS A 347 -2.38 -38.45 -3.36
CA CYS A 347 -2.01 -37.49 -4.40
C CYS A 347 -2.78 -37.75 -5.70
N LEU A 348 -3.69 -36.85 -6.07
CA LEU A 348 -4.66 -37.07 -7.13
C LEU A 348 -4.65 -35.91 -8.14
N ILE A 349 -5.19 -36.14 -9.33
CA ILE A 349 -5.35 -35.10 -10.36
C ILE A 349 -6.33 -34.03 -9.86
N SER A 350 -5.99 -32.77 -10.07
CA SER A 350 -6.80 -31.62 -9.66
C SER A 350 -7.94 -31.38 -10.66
N ASN A 351 -9.13 -31.88 -10.33
CA ASN A 351 -10.36 -31.59 -11.07
C ASN A 351 -11.57 -31.54 -10.12
N ASN A 352 -12.66 -30.88 -10.52
CA ASN A 352 -13.84 -30.71 -9.67
C ASN A 352 -14.43 -32.06 -9.23
N THR A 353 -14.46 -33.06 -10.13
CA THR A 353 -14.95 -34.41 -9.83
C THR A 353 -14.16 -35.08 -8.70
N VAL A 354 -12.82 -34.98 -8.72
CA VAL A 354 -11.94 -35.59 -7.71
C VAL A 354 -12.06 -34.86 -6.38
N LYS A 355 -12.18 -33.53 -6.44
CA LYS A 355 -12.42 -32.70 -5.26
C LYS A 355 -13.74 -33.08 -4.58
N ASP A 356 -14.82 -33.22 -5.34
CA ASP A 356 -16.14 -33.57 -4.81
C ASP A 356 -16.14 -35.00 -4.25
N LEU A 357 -15.42 -35.93 -4.89
CA LEU A 357 -15.21 -37.29 -4.38
C LEU A 357 -14.48 -37.28 -3.03
N CYS A 358 -13.36 -36.54 -2.92
CA CYS A 358 -12.63 -36.39 -1.65
C CYS A 358 -13.54 -35.80 -0.55
N HIS A 359 -14.34 -34.78 -0.89
CA HIS A 359 -15.30 -34.20 0.07
C HIS A 359 -16.44 -35.14 0.45
N SER A 360 -16.91 -36.01 -0.47
CA SER A 360 -17.97 -36.98 -0.20
C SER A 360 -17.58 -38.00 0.88
N GLU A 361 -16.28 -38.29 1.02
CA GLU A 361 -15.72 -39.12 2.09
C GLU A 361 -15.41 -38.33 3.38
N GLY A 362 -15.82 -37.07 3.48
CA GLY A 362 -15.54 -36.21 4.64
C GLY A 362 -14.08 -35.74 4.73
N ARG A 363 -13.29 -35.90 3.67
CA ARG A 363 -11.86 -35.53 3.63
C ARG A 363 -11.66 -34.08 3.20
N LEU A 364 -10.52 -33.51 3.60
CA LEU A 364 -10.12 -32.15 3.23
C LEU A 364 -9.25 -32.18 1.97
N TRP A 365 -9.61 -31.33 1.01
CA TRP A 365 -8.92 -31.19 -0.26
C TRP A 365 -8.00 -29.97 -0.29
N TYR A 366 -6.75 -30.18 -0.68
CA TYR A 366 -5.69 -29.18 -0.69
C TYR A 366 -5.11 -29.03 -2.11
N THR A 367 -4.95 -27.78 -2.57
CA THR A 367 -4.42 -27.47 -3.92
C THR A 367 -3.25 -26.51 -3.91
N ARG A 368 -3.13 -25.67 -2.88
CA ARG A 368 -2.12 -24.60 -2.83
C ARG A 368 -1.16 -24.74 -1.67
N GLY A 369 -1.54 -25.41 -0.59
CA GLY A 369 -0.70 -25.63 0.57
C GLY A 369 -1.06 -26.93 1.27
N CYS A 370 -0.15 -27.44 2.08
CA CYS A 370 -0.31 -28.71 2.77
C CYS A 370 -0.82 -28.51 4.21
N PRO A 371 -1.58 -29.47 4.77
CA PRO A 371 -1.98 -29.40 6.16
C PRO A 371 -0.74 -29.40 7.07
N SER A 372 -0.70 -28.46 8.00
CA SER A 372 0.42 -28.26 8.92
C SER A 372 -0.08 -27.93 10.32
N ARG A 373 0.65 -28.39 11.34
CA ARG A 373 0.45 -27.98 12.74
C ARG A 373 0.87 -26.54 12.98
N TYR A 374 1.78 -26.01 12.17
CA TYR A 374 2.37 -24.69 12.32
C TYR A 374 1.65 -23.61 11.52
N GLY A 375 0.64 -23.96 10.70
CA GLY A 375 -0.08 -23.03 9.84
C GLY A 375 -0.70 -21.82 10.56
N TRP A 376 -1.16 -21.99 11.80
CA TRP A 376 -1.68 -20.90 12.62
C TRP A 376 -0.61 -19.87 13.03
N LEU A 377 0.65 -20.29 13.19
CA LEU A 377 1.77 -19.36 13.44
C LEU A 377 2.02 -18.45 12.24
N ALA A 378 1.72 -18.91 11.02
CA ALA A 378 1.81 -18.07 9.82
C ALA A 378 0.76 -16.95 9.86
N LEU A 379 -0.44 -17.22 10.40
CA LEU A 379 -1.46 -16.18 10.61
C LEU A 379 -1.01 -15.13 11.62
N ILE A 380 -0.38 -15.57 12.72
CA ILE A 380 0.18 -14.66 13.73
C ILE A 380 1.30 -13.82 13.11
N GLY A 381 2.21 -14.44 12.36
CA GLY A 381 3.27 -13.72 11.64
C GLY A 381 2.71 -12.70 10.64
N LEU A 382 1.64 -13.04 9.93
CA LEU A 382 0.95 -12.15 8.99
C LEU A 382 0.28 -10.98 9.72
N ALA A 383 -0.38 -11.25 10.84
CA ALA A 383 -0.99 -10.23 11.68
C ALA A 383 0.05 -9.26 12.25
N LEU A 384 1.16 -9.78 12.78
CA LEU A 384 2.29 -8.98 13.28
C LEU A 384 2.89 -8.12 12.17
N TYR A 385 3.11 -8.69 10.99
CA TYR A 385 3.60 -7.95 9.82
C TYR A 385 2.73 -6.73 9.53
N ILE A 386 1.40 -6.88 9.54
CA ILE A 386 0.46 -5.79 9.26
C ILE A 386 0.44 -4.75 10.37
N ILE A 387 0.47 -5.18 11.63
CA ILE A 387 0.48 -4.29 12.80
C ILE A 387 1.73 -3.40 12.77
N PHE A 388 2.89 -3.92 12.37
CA PHE A 388 4.11 -3.13 12.25
C PHE A 388 4.17 -2.32 10.96
N PHE A 389 3.68 -2.85 9.85
CA PHE A 389 3.72 -2.15 8.56
C PHE A 389 2.81 -0.91 8.54
N SER A 390 1.55 -1.08 8.97
CA SER A 390 0.50 -0.09 8.74
C SER A 390 0.75 1.29 9.38
N PRO A 391 1.17 1.40 10.66
CA PRO A 391 1.40 2.70 11.30
C PRO A 391 2.54 3.52 10.70
N GLY A 392 3.58 2.86 10.16
CA GLY A 392 4.77 3.52 9.63
C GLY A 392 4.82 3.46 8.11
N MET A 393 5.30 2.35 7.56
CA MET A 393 5.50 2.18 6.12
C MET A 393 4.20 2.27 5.30
N GLY A 394 3.03 2.13 5.92
CA GLY A 394 1.73 2.34 5.26
C GLY A 394 1.45 3.81 4.91
N THR A 395 1.55 4.70 5.90
CA THR A 395 1.10 6.11 5.78
C THR A 395 2.25 7.09 5.55
N ALA A 396 3.39 6.89 6.22
CA ALA A 396 4.49 7.84 6.22
C ALA A 396 5.08 8.12 4.82
N PRO A 397 5.21 7.14 3.89
CA PRO A 397 5.67 7.42 2.54
C PRO A 397 4.86 8.49 1.81
N TRP A 398 3.54 8.45 1.91
CA TRP A 398 2.65 9.42 1.26
C TRP A 398 2.74 10.79 1.92
N ILE A 399 2.91 10.84 3.25
CA ILE A 399 3.07 12.08 4.02
C ILE A 399 4.38 12.76 3.65
N VAL A 400 5.50 12.04 3.74
CA VAL A 400 6.83 12.57 3.41
C VAL A 400 6.85 13.07 1.95
N ASN A 401 6.25 12.31 1.03
CA ASN A 401 6.18 12.70 -0.37
C ASN A 401 5.32 13.95 -0.64
N SER A 402 4.40 14.31 0.27
CA SER A 402 3.64 15.57 0.22
C SER A 402 4.38 16.76 0.85
N GLU A 403 5.32 16.49 1.77
CA GLU A 403 6.02 17.51 2.57
C GLU A 403 7.41 17.87 2.00
N ILE A 404 8.09 16.95 1.29
CA ILE A 404 9.53 17.07 0.97
C ILE A 404 9.85 17.91 -0.29
N TYR A 405 8.87 18.17 -1.15
CA TYR A 405 9.10 18.86 -2.42
C TYR A 405 8.79 20.36 -2.34
N PRO A 406 9.57 21.21 -3.02
CA PRO A 406 9.28 22.64 -3.14
C PRO A 406 7.94 22.87 -3.86
N LEU A 407 7.25 23.95 -3.52
CA LEU A 407 5.87 24.22 -3.98
C LEU A 407 5.77 24.25 -5.51
N ARG A 408 6.81 24.75 -6.19
CA ARG A 408 6.86 24.84 -7.65
C ARG A 408 6.75 23.48 -8.35
N PHE A 409 7.50 22.49 -7.89
CA PHE A 409 7.69 21.19 -8.55
C PHE A 409 6.94 20.06 -7.85
N ARG A 410 6.18 20.36 -6.79
CA ARG A 410 5.54 19.36 -5.95
C ARG A 410 4.57 18.46 -6.71
N GLY A 411 3.76 18.99 -7.63
CA GLY A 411 2.84 18.18 -8.43
C GLY A 411 3.62 17.20 -9.30
N VAL A 412 4.58 17.69 -10.10
CA VAL A 412 5.43 16.84 -10.95
C VAL A 412 6.23 15.81 -10.14
N CYS A 413 6.94 16.21 -9.09
CA CYS A 413 7.73 15.29 -8.26
C CYS A 413 6.85 14.25 -7.53
N GLY A 414 5.70 14.69 -7.00
CA GLY A 414 4.71 13.80 -6.42
C GLY A 414 4.16 12.80 -7.43
N GLY A 415 3.94 13.23 -8.67
CA GLY A 415 3.53 12.38 -9.79
C GLY A 415 4.58 11.36 -10.19
N ILE A 416 5.86 11.74 -10.26
CA ILE A 416 6.98 10.82 -10.51
C ILE A 416 7.06 9.75 -9.42
N ALA A 417 6.96 10.15 -8.15
CA ALA A 417 7.02 9.22 -7.03
C ALA A 417 5.79 8.27 -6.97
N ALA A 418 4.59 8.77 -7.27
CA ALA A 418 3.40 7.92 -7.38
C ALA A 418 3.48 6.98 -8.60
N THR A 419 4.03 7.44 -9.72
CA THR A 419 4.28 6.58 -10.89
C THR A 419 5.24 5.44 -10.53
N ALA A 420 6.33 5.74 -9.82
CA ALA A 420 7.26 4.74 -9.33
C ALA A 420 6.62 3.75 -8.33
N ASN A 421 5.70 4.24 -7.48
CA ASN A 421 4.88 3.38 -6.61
C ASN A 421 4.07 2.38 -7.44
N TRP A 422 3.29 2.84 -8.43
CA TRP A 422 2.45 1.95 -9.24
C TRP A 422 3.24 0.99 -10.14
N ILE A 423 4.41 1.41 -10.66
CA ILE A 423 5.32 0.51 -11.38
C ILE A 423 5.85 -0.58 -10.44
N SER A 424 6.31 -0.21 -9.24
CA SER A 424 6.82 -1.15 -8.26
C SER A 424 5.72 -2.11 -7.78
N ASN A 425 4.50 -1.61 -7.61
CA ASN A 425 3.32 -2.43 -7.31
C ASN A 425 3.08 -3.49 -8.39
N LEU A 426 3.14 -3.10 -9.67
CA LEU A 426 2.97 -4.02 -10.80
C LEU A 426 4.00 -5.14 -10.78
N ILE A 427 5.28 -4.78 -10.61
CA ILE A 427 6.40 -5.73 -10.58
C ILE A 427 6.18 -6.76 -9.49
N VAL A 428 5.98 -6.29 -8.24
CA VAL A 428 5.88 -7.18 -7.07
C VAL A 428 4.62 -8.05 -7.13
N ALA A 429 3.48 -7.49 -7.54
CA ALA A 429 2.22 -8.21 -7.61
C ALA A 429 2.20 -9.31 -8.70
N GLN A 430 2.90 -9.08 -9.82
CA GLN A 430 3.04 -10.09 -10.88
C GLN A 430 4.09 -11.15 -10.54
N SER A 431 5.21 -10.76 -9.91
CA SER A 431 6.28 -11.70 -9.60
C SER A 431 5.95 -12.66 -8.46
N PHE A 432 5.05 -12.27 -7.53
CA PHE A 432 4.85 -13.01 -6.28
C PHE A 432 4.46 -14.48 -6.47
N LEU A 433 3.39 -14.78 -7.22
CA LEU A 433 2.95 -16.17 -7.40
C LEU A 433 3.97 -17.01 -8.14
N SER A 434 4.64 -16.43 -9.13
CA SER A 434 5.71 -17.12 -9.86
C SER A 434 6.92 -17.43 -8.97
N LEU A 435 7.28 -16.52 -8.05
CA LEU A 435 8.32 -16.75 -7.05
C LEU A 435 7.91 -17.85 -6.06
N THR A 436 6.68 -17.80 -5.52
CA THR A 436 6.24 -18.82 -4.56
C THR A 436 6.15 -20.21 -5.18
N GLN A 437 5.78 -20.32 -6.45
CA GLN A 437 5.78 -21.59 -7.19
C GLN A 437 7.20 -22.10 -7.47
N SER A 438 8.11 -21.22 -7.90
CA SER A 438 9.46 -21.61 -8.34
C SER A 438 10.41 -21.90 -7.17
N ILE A 439 10.55 -20.96 -6.24
CA ILE A 439 11.51 -21.06 -5.13
C ILE A 439 10.85 -21.42 -3.80
N GLY A 440 9.52 -21.41 -3.73
CA GLY A 440 8.76 -21.72 -2.51
C GLY A 440 8.40 -20.50 -1.68
N THR A 441 7.35 -20.64 -0.88
CA THR A 441 6.78 -19.57 -0.05
C THR A 441 7.78 -19.04 1.00
N SER A 442 8.54 -19.93 1.65
CA SER A 442 9.55 -19.56 2.65
C SER A 442 10.61 -18.62 2.07
N TRP A 443 11.28 -19.02 0.99
CA TRP A 443 12.30 -18.22 0.33
C TRP A 443 11.76 -16.90 -0.23
N THR A 444 10.50 -16.88 -0.69
CA THR A 444 9.86 -15.65 -1.17
C THR A 444 9.73 -14.61 -0.05
N PHE A 445 9.27 -15.01 1.15
CA PHE A 445 9.19 -14.09 2.30
C PHE A 445 10.57 -13.70 2.84
N PHE A 446 11.56 -14.60 2.75
CA PHE A 446 12.95 -14.26 3.07
C PHE A 446 13.49 -13.13 2.19
N ILE A 447 13.25 -13.17 0.88
CA ILE A 447 13.66 -12.11 -0.05
C ILE A 447 13.02 -10.77 0.34
N PHE A 448 11.73 -10.74 0.66
CA PHE A 448 11.08 -9.52 1.16
C PHE A 448 11.70 -9.03 2.49
N GLY A 449 12.12 -9.96 3.35
CA GLY A 449 12.87 -9.63 4.57
C GLY A 449 14.20 -8.94 4.29
N VAL A 450 15.00 -9.48 3.35
CA VAL A 450 16.27 -8.88 2.92
C VAL A 450 16.05 -7.49 2.30
N ILE A 451 15.04 -7.33 1.44
CA ILE A 451 14.72 -6.02 0.86
C ILE A 451 14.29 -5.03 1.95
N SER A 452 13.58 -5.49 2.99
CA SER A 452 13.20 -4.65 4.13
C SER A 452 14.41 -4.18 4.94
N VAL A 453 15.48 -4.98 5.04
CA VAL A 453 16.76 -4.55 5.65
C VAL A 453 17.41 -3.45 4.81
N VAL A 454 17.42 -3.60 3.48
CA VAL A 454 17.94 -2.56 2.56
C VAL A 454 17.10 -1.28 2.67
N ALA A 455 15.77 -1.41 2.76
CA ALA A 455 14.87 -0.29 2.96
C ALA A 455 15.15 0.44 4.29
N LEU A 456 15.44 -0.29 5.37
CA LEU A 456 15.80 0.28 6.66
C LEU A 456 17.07 1.12 6.56
N PHE A 457 18.13 0.59 5.93
CA PHE A 457 19.36 1.34 5.69
C PHE A 457 19.09 2.60 4.85
N PHE A 458 18.28 2.48 3.80
CA PHE A 458 17.89 3.62 2.97
C PHE A 458 17.18 4.72 3.77
N VAL A 459 16.21 4.36 4.62
CA VAL A 459 15.50 5.34 5.48
C VAL A 459 16.45 6.01 6.47
N LEU A 460 17.41 5.28 7.04
CA LEU A 460 18.39 5.85 7.95
C LEU A 460 19.25 6.93 7.28
N VAL A 461 19.70 6.68 6.05
CA VAL A 461 20.66 7.54 5.33
C VAL A 461 19.98 8.68 4.55
N PHE A 462 18.90 8.40 3.83
CA PHE A 462 18.36 9.32 2.82
C PHE A 462 17.10 10.06 3.24
N VAL A 463 16.33 9.54 4.21
CA VAL A 463 15.06 10.16 4.61
C VAL A 463 15.29 11.15 5.76
N PRO A 464 14.95 12.45 5.60
CA PRO A 464 15.01 13.43 6.66
C PRO A 464 13.78 13.35 7.59
N GLU A 465 13.86 13.98 8.77
CA GLU A 465 12.69 14.17 9.63
C GLU A 465 11.96 15.45 9.20
N THR A 466 10.65 15.34 8.91
CA THR A 466 9.81 16.45 8.44
C THR A 466 8.80 16.93 9.49
N LYS A 467 8.77 16.30 10.67
CA LYS A 467 7.78 16.59 11.71
C LYS A 467 7.80 18.06 12.16
N GLY A 468 6.62 18.68 12.09
CA GLY A 468 6.34 19.99 12.67
C GLY A 468 7.02 21.15 11.96
N LEU A 469 7.75 20.88 10.87
CA LEU A 469 8.40 21.91 10.09
C LEU A 469 7.39 22.52 9.10
N PRO A 470 7.36 23.86 8.96
CA PRO A 470 6.76 24.48 7.80
C PRO A 470 7.51 23.99 6.54
N ILE A 471 6.81 23.98 5.42
CA ILE A 471 7.30 23.36 4.18
C ILE A 471 8.57 24.04 3.68
N GLU A 472 8.64 25.33 3.93
CA GLU A 472 9.69 26.25 3.55
C GLU A 472 11.00 25.93 4.31
N GLU A 473 10.88 25.50 5.57
CA GLU A 473 12.04 25.05 6.35
C GLU A 473 12.55 23.68 5.90
N VAL A 474 11.66 22.79 5.42
CA VAL A 474 12.06 21.50 4.85
C VAL A 474 12.93 21.71 3.60
N GLU A 475 12.62 22.71 2.78
CA GLU A 475 13.42 23.07 1.62
C GLU A 475 14.83 23.54 2.00
N LYS A 476 14.92 24.49 2.94
CA LYS A 476 16.21 24.98 3.47
C LYS A 476 17.06 23.87 4.07
N MET A 477 16.43 22.95 4.81
CA MET A 477 17.11 21.77 5.37
C MET A 477 17.70 20.87 4.26
N LEU A 478 16.95 20.66 3.18
CA LEU A 478 17.41 19.86 2.04
C LEU A 478 18.55 20.54 1.26
N GLU A 479 18.68 21.86 1.32
CA GLU A 479 19.79 22.61 0.73
C GLU A 479 21.07 22.48 1.55
N GLN A 480 20.99 22.80 2.85
CA GLN A 480 22.14 22.93 3.75
C GLN A 480 22.81 21.59 4.07
N ARG A 481 22.09 20.47 3.96
CA ARG A 481 22.61 19.11 4.23
C ARG A 481 23.28 18.96 5.59
N ASP A 482 22.68 19.52 6.63
CA ASP A 482 22.99 19.03 7.96
C ASP A 482 22.37 17.64 8.09
N VAL A 483 23.19 16.60 7.82
CA VAL A 483 22.86 15.21 8.13
C VAL A 483 22.89 15.08 9.65
N HIS A 484 21.93 15.70 10.31
CA HIS A 484 21.75 15.55 11.74
C HIS A 484 21.20 14.16 11.99
N PHE A 485 22.09 13.21 12.28
CA PHE A 485 21.77 11.99 13.02
C PHE A 485 21.37 12.34 14.47
N ALA A 486 20.45 13.29 14.66
CA ALA A 486 19.94 13.67 15.96
C ALA A 486 18.85 12.67 16.38
N PHE A 487 19.24 11.40 16.53
CA PHE A 487 18.36 10.32 16.96
C PHE A 487 17.72 10.66 18.32
N TRP A 488 18.48 11.36 19.18
CA TRP A 488 18.14 11.68 20.56
C TRP A 488 18.62 13.10 20.92
N LYS A 489 17.89 14.16 20.52
CA LYS A 489 17.94 15.43 21.26
C LYS A 489 16.66 15.52 22.08
N LYS A 490 16.76 15.20 23.37
CA LYS A 490 15.81 15.62 24.40
C LYS A 490 15.62 17.13 24.22
N GLN A 491 14.38 17.63 24.27
CA GLN A 491 14.09 19.07 24.25
C GLN A 491 14.93 19.77 25.34
N ALA A 492 16.09 20.28 24.98
CA ALA A 492 16.93 21.11 25.83
C ALA A 492 16.73 22.60 25.45
N GLY A 493 15.50 22.96 25.08
CA GLY A 493 15.12 24.33 24.70
C GLY A 493 14.03 24.94 25.58
N GLU A 494 13.44 24.18 26.51
CA GLU A 494 12.45 24.71 27.46
C GLU A 494 13.05 25.07 28.84
N SER A 495 14.31 24.72 29.10
CA SER A 495 15.00 25.05 30.36
C SER A 495 15.70 26.42 30.33
N GLU A 496 16.14 26.91 29.17
CA GLU A 496 16.78 28.25 29.08
C GLU A 496 15.77 29.40 29.09
N LYS A 497 14.53 29.19 28.66
CA LYS A 497 13.47 30.22 28.75
C LYS A 497 12.85 30.36 30.15
N LYS A 498 13.14 29.46 31.09
CA LYS A 498 12.75 29.60 32.51
C LYS A 498 13.86 30.17 33.39
N ALA A 499 15.11 30.23 32.90
CA ALA A 499 16.22 30.84 33.63
C ALA A 499 16.30 32.37 33.43
N ASN A 500 15.84 32.90 32.29
CA ASN A 500 15.90 34.33 31.97
C ASN A 500 14.63 35.13 32.31
N THR A 501 13.73 34.60 33.14
CA THR A 501 12.56 35.34 33.67
C THR A 501 12.67 35.63 35.16
N ASN A 502 13.80 35.28 35.79
CA ASN A 502 14.08 35.50 37.22
C ASN A 502 15.42 36.22 37.43
N VAL A 503 15.65 37.34 36.74
CA VAL A 503 16.61 38.38 37.16
C VAL A 503 15.99 39.75 36.93
#